data_AF-A0A929K5G6-F1
#
_entry.id   AF-A0A929K5G6-F1
#
_cell.length_a   1.000
_cell.length_b   1.000
_cell.length_c   1.000
_cell.angle_alpha   90.00
_cell.angle_beta   90.00
_cell.angle_gamma   90.00
#
_symmetry.space_group_name_H-M   'P 1'
#
loop_
_entity.id
_entity.type
_entity.pdbx_description
1 polymer ?
#
loop_
_entity_poly.entity_id
_entity_poly.type
_entity_poly.pdbx_seq_one_letter_code
_entity_poly.pdbx_strand_id
1 'polypeptide(L)' 'MNDIASKVLNGDPRSIARLITLAENSSPEGFRAMKDIYPHTGGAHVIGITGVMGSGKSTLISELT' A
#
# COMPACT_ATOMS: atom_id res chain seq x y z
N MET A 1 0.97 22.65 6.11
CA MET A 1 0.35 21.94 7.25
C MET A 1 0.02 20.52 6.77
N ASN A 2 0.73 19.52 7.32
CA ASN A 2 0.44 18.08 7.27
C ASN A 2 -0.37 17.54 6.08
N ASP A 3 0.20 17.56 4.88
CA ASP A 3 -0.34 16.75 3.80
C ASP A 3 0.14 15.30 3.96
N ILE A 4 -0.82 14.38 4.10
CA ILE A 4 -0.57 12.94 4.24
C ILE A 4 0.09 12.37 2.99
N ALA A 5 -0.24 12.90 1.79
CA ALA A 5 0.36 12.45 0.54
C ALA A 5 1.86 12.75 0.51
N SER A 6 2.26 13.97 0.87
CA SER A 6 3.67 14.35 1.01
C SER A 6 4.45 13.45 1.98
N LYS A 7 3.86 13.08 3.11
CA LYS A 7 4.51 12.17 4.09
C LYS A 7 4.63 10.74 3.57
N VAL A 8 3.61 10.26 2.86
CA VAL A 8 3.61 8.94 2.20
C VAL A 8 4.69 8.88 1.12
N LEU A 9 4.81 9.92 0.28
CA LEU A 9 5.86 9.99 -0.75
C LEU A 9 7.27 10.04 -0.16
N ASN A 10 7.42 10.56 1.06
CA ASN A 10 8.69 10.53 1.82
C ASN A 10 8.93 9.20 2.57
N GLY A 11 8.03 8.22 2.44
CA GLY A 11 8.20 6.90 3.05
C GLY A 11 7.88 6.83 4.54
N ASP A 12 7.12 7.77 5.12
CA ASP A 12 6.76 7.75 6.55
C ASP A 12 5.80 6.57 6.87
N PRO A 13 6.22 5.55 7.65
CA PRO A 13 5.43 4.33 7.85
C PRO A 13 4.07 4.59 8.53
N ARG A 14 4.00 5.57 9.45
CA ARG A 14 2.77 5.91 10.16
C ARG A 14 1.74 6.55 9.22
N SER A 15 2.19 7.44 8.33
CA SER A 15 1.33 8.06 7.33
C SER A 15 0.85 7.06 6.29
N ILE A 16 1.70 6.12 5.89
CA ILE A 16 1.32 5.00 5.00
C ILE A 16 0.22 4.15 5.65
N ALA A 17 0.42 3.70 6.90
CA ALA A 17 -0.59 2.92 7.61
C ALA A 17 -1.92 3.68 7.73
N ARG A 18 -1.86 4.98 8.06
CA ARG A 18 -3.06 5.83 8.13
C ARG A 18 -3.76 5.95 6.77
N LEU A 19 -3.02 6.10 5.67
CA LEU A 19 -3.61 6.17 4.33
C LEU A 19 -4.30 4.85 3.96
N ILE A 20 -3.70 3.70 4.29
CA ILE A 20 -4.33 2.38 4.08
C ILE A 20 -5.69 2.33 4.80
N THR A 21 -5.73 2.70 6.09
CA THR A 21 -6.99 2.76 6.85
C THR A 21 -8.02 3.72 6.24
N LEU A 22 -7.60 4.90 5.76
CA LEU A 22 -8.51 5.84 5.11
C LEU A 22 -9.06 5.30 3.78
N ALA A 23 -8.24 4.59 3.01
CA ALA A 23 -8.63 3.96 1.76
C ALA A 23 -9.61 2.80 1.98
N GLU A 24 -9.34 1.92 2.95
CA GLU A 24 -10.23 0.81 3.32
C GLU A 24 -11.60 1.31 3.81
N ASN A 25 -11.62 2.43 4.53
CA ASN A 25 -12.86 3.08 4.99
C ASN A 25 -13.53 3.95 3.92
N SER A 26 -13.01 4.00 2.68
CA SER A 26 -13.54 4.85 1.60
C SER A 26 -13.68 6.33 2.01
N SER A 27 -12.75 6.84 2.82
CA SER A 27 -12.78 8.22 3.30
C SER A 27 -12.51 9.22 2.17
N PRO A 28 -13.25 10.35 2.11
CA PRO A 28 -12.94 11.44 1.18
C PRO A 28 -11.50 11.97 1.30
N GLU A 29 -10.93 11.94 2.50
CA GLU A 29 -9.52 12.31 2.74
C GLU A 29 -8.57 11.30 2.07
N GLY A 30 -8.87 10.01 2.19
CA GLY A 30 -8.09 8.94 1.55
C GLY A 30 -8.11 9.06 0.03
N PHE A 31 -9.27 9.31 -0.57
CA PHE A 31 -9.37 9.50 -2.03
C PHE A 31 -8.59 10.72 -2.53
N ARG A 32 -8.61 11.84 -1.80
CA ARG A 32 -7.82 13.04 -2.16
C ARG A 32 -6.33 12.73 -2.12
N ALA A 33 -5.85 12.11 -1.03
CA ALA A 33 -4.46 11.73 -0.91
C ALA A 33 -4.02 10.72 -1.99
N MET A 34 -4.84 9.72 -2.30
CA MET A 34 -4.55 8.77 -3.37
C MET A 34 -4.47 9.45 -4.75
N LYS A 35 -5.32 10.45 -5.02
CA LYS A 35 -5.25 11.23 -6.27
C LYS A 35 -3.91 11.96 -6.40
N ASP A 36 -3.42 12.54 -5.31
CA ASP A 36 -2.15 13.26 -5.29
C ASP A 36 -0.94 12.31 -5.39
N ILE A 37 -1.06 11.09 -4.87
CA ILE A 37 -0.01 10.06 -4.95
C ILE A 37 0.03 9.38 -6.32
N TYR A 38 -1.11 9.24 -7.01
CA TYR A 38 -1.26 8.47 -8.25
C TYR A 38 -0.17 8.72 -9.32
N PRO A 39 0.26 9.96 -9.60
CA PRO A 39 1.33 10.24 -10.57
C PRO A 39 2.69 9.62 -10.24
N HIS A 40 2.92 9.24 -8.99
CA HIS A 40 4.17 8.64 -8.49
C HIS A 40 4.11 7.11 -8.40
N THR A 41 3.03 6.48 -8.89
CA THR A 41 2.83 5.03 -8.83
C THR A 41 3.19 4.33 -10.13
N GLY A 42 3.11 2.98 -10.18
CA GLY A 42 3.33 2.19 -11.40
C GLY A 42 4.76 1.67 -11.61
N GLY A 43 5.73 2.10 -10.80
CA GLY A 43 7.12 1.62 -10.87
C GLY A 43 7.40 0.31 -10.12
N ALA A 44 6.43 -0.24 -9.39
CA ALA A 44 6.60 -1.45 -8.58
C ALA A 44 6.22 -2.71 -9.37
N HIS A 45 6.93 -3.82 -9.11
CA HIS A 45 6.54 -5.14 -9.62
C HIS A 45 5.37 -5.68 -8.81
N VAL A 46 4.26 -6.03 -9.47
CA VAL A 46 3.06 -6.58 -8.82
C VAL A 46 2.90 -8.05 -9.20
N ILE A 47 3.08 -8.95 -8.23
CA ILE A 47 3.03 -10.41 -8.43
C ILE A 47 1.85 -10.98 -7.65
N GLY A 48 0.92 -11.64 -8.34
CA GLY A 48 -0.18 -12.37 -7.73
C GLY A 48 0.24 -13.80 -7.37
N ILE A 49 0.07 -14.20 -6.11
CA ILE A 49 0.39 -15.56 -5.63
C ILE A 49 -0.88 -16.20 -5.09
N THR A 50 -1.24 -17.36 -5.64
CA THR A 50 -2.40 -18.16 -5.23
C THR A 50 -1.99 -19.62 -5.00
N GLY A 51 -2.78 -20.35 -4.22
CA GLY A 51 -2.55 -21.75 -3.92
C GLY A 51 -3.62 -22.28 -2.96
N VAL A 52 -3.81 -23.60 -2.97
CA VAL A 52 -4.73 -24.28 -2.03
C VAL A 52 -4.25 -24.14 -0.58
N MET A 53 -5.14 -24.33 0.39
CA MET A 53 -4.78 -24.36 1.81
C MET A 53 -3.67 -25.41 2.04
N GLY A 54 -2.60 -25.02 2.73
CA GLY A 54 -1.46 -25.91 3.01
C GLY A 54 -0.45 -26.08 1.86
N SER A 55 -0.61 -25.39 0.72
CA SER A 55 0.34 -25.46 -0.43
C SER A 55 1.74 -24.88 -0.17
N GLY A 56 2.03 -24.40 1.04
CA GLY A 56 3.31 -23.77 1.36
C GLY A 56 3.47 -22.32 0.90
N LYS A 57 2.38 -21.65 0.49
CA LYS A 57 2.39 -20.26 0.00
C LYS A 57 3.15 -19.30 0.93
N SER A 58 2.90 -19.36 2.24
CA SER A 58 3.55 -18.45 3.20
C SER A 58 5.05 -18.74 3.34
N THR A 59 5.46 -20.01 3.30
CA THR A 59 6.88 -20.42 3.30
C THR A 59 7.58 -19.89 2.06
N LEU A 60 6.99 -20.10 0.87
CA LEU A 60 7.54 -19.60 -0.38
C LEU A 60 7.69 -18.07 -0.37
N ILE A 61 6.68 -17.33 0.10
CA ILE A 61 6.75 -15.86 0.19
C ILE A 61 7.87 -15.43 1.15
N SER A 62 8.01 -16.10 2.29
CA SER A 62 9.04 -15.77 3.30
C SER A 62 10.47 -16.00 2.81
N GLU A 63 10.68 -16.96 1.91
CA GLU A 63 12.01 -17.26 1.33
C GLU A 63 12.34 -16.39 0.12
N LEU A 64 11.35 -15.67 -0.45
CA LEU A 64 11.52 -14.84 -1.64
C LEU A 64 12.13 -13.46 -1.36
N THR A 65 12.14 -13.04 -0.09
CA THR A 65 12.55 -11.71 0.40
C THR A 65 13.43 -11.84 1.61
#